data_AF-A0A3D2QAZ5-F1
#
_entry.id   AF-A0A3D2QAZ5-F1
#
_cell.length_a   1.000
_cell.length_b   1.000
_cell.length_c   1.000
_cell.angle_alpha   90.00
_cell.angle_beta   90.00
_cell.angle_gamma   90.00
#
_symmetry.space_group_name_H-M   'P 1'
#
loop_
_entity.id
_entity.type
_entity.pdbx_description
1 polymer ?
#
loop_
_entity_poly.entity_id
_entity_poly.type
_entity_poly.pdbx_seq_one_letter_code
_entity_poly.pdbx_strand_id
1 'polypeptide(L)'
;MGGVLQPPFFQEIFPAVAAGLITWIGWIYMTDSPKQGTMSPAAAPAAKEQPGTAQPAPKPRPRDRKKSRARIGELGRFQRALRFLIPLCVAAVWTEVAGLLLARGVAVPFFTLPVPYDRCNIWGLVQLVLFLPIVAAGREFYGFAKKDILQRIPSPEVLLTVSTAASLFMGLYTAVQLMRGIPYEVLPPLFFLYSGVCLTAALGANALDRWGKVSLPSFRDRPALGMLSGAILLSIVAFLSFFFTGRHGFPLWQIVASLLIVSCPAGLFLATSLPAFAAAGKVAACRILLRDGAVLGDFYRTTMVVFDKTGTL
;
A
#
# COMPACT_ATOMS: atom_id res chain seq x y z
N MET A 1 -21.53 9.65 40.02
CA MET A 1 -21.95 8.30 39.57
C MET A 1 -21.71 8.21 38.07
N GLY A 2 -20.50 7.80 37.69
CA GLY A 2 -20.12 7.62 36.28
C GLY A 2 -20.36 6.17 35.87
N GLY A 3 -21.11 5.97 34.80
CA GLY A 3 -21.31 4.69 34.13
C GLY A 3 -20.84 4.82 32.69
N VAL A 4 -19.60 4.41 32.42
CA VAL A 4 -19.07 4.26 31.06
C VAL A 4 -19.65 2.97 30.49
N LEU A 5 -20.63 3.09 29.59
CA LEU A 5 -21.13 2.00 28.76
C LEU A 5 -20.02 1.61 27.76
N GLN A 6 -19.20 0.63 28.13
CA GLN A 6 -18.40 -0.14 27.16
C GLN A 6 -19.31 -1.18 26.48
N PRO A 7 -19.31 -1.33 25.14
CA PRO A 7 -19.88 -2.51 24.52
C PRO A 7 -18.85 -3.66 24.57
N PRO A 8 -19.18 -4.82 25.20
CA PRO A 8 -18.27 -5.98 25.30
C PRO A 8 -17.92 -6.62 23.94
N PHE A 9 -18.62 -6.24 22.88
CA PHE A 9 -18.46 -6.78 21.53
C PHE A 9 -17.12 -6.43 20.86
N PHE A 10 -16.52 -5.29 21.22
CA PHE A 10 -15.29 -4.81 20.57
C PHE A 10 -14.01 -5.46 21.12
N GLN A 11 -14.02 -5.93 22.38
CA GLN A 11 -12.81 -6.50 23.02
C GLN A 11 -12.58 -7.96 22.66
N GLU A 12 -13.60 -8.74 22.31
CA GLU A 12 -13.41 -10.15 21.92
C GLU A 12 -13.13 -10.33 20.43
N ILE A 13 -13.72 -9.50 19.56
CA ILE A 13 -13.57 -9.64 18.10
C ILE A 13 -12.24 -9.07 17.61
N PHE A 14 -11.76 -7.97 18.20
CA PHE A 14 -10.52 -7.33 17.76
C PHE A 14 -9.28 -8.24 17.87
N PRO A 15 -9.03 -8.98 18.97
CA PRO A 15 -7.94 -9.94 19.02
C PRO A 15 -8.16 -11.13 18.09
N ALA A 16 -9.40 -11.57 17.85
CA ALA A 16 -9.70 -12.65 16.91
C ALA A 16 -9.47 -12.26 15.44
N VAL A 17 -9.84 -11.02 15.06
CA VAL A 17 -9.60 -10.47 13.72
C VAL A 17 -8.13 -10.10 13.54
N ALA A 18 -7.45 -9.59 14.56
CA ALA A 18 -6.01 -9.33 14.52
C ALA A 18 -5.20 -10.63 14.44
N ALA A 19 -5.56 -11.65 15.23
CA ALA A 19 -4.97 -12.98 15.15
C ALA A 19 -5.27 -13.62 13.79
N GLY A 20 -6.48 -13.45 13.26
CA GLY A 20 -6.88 -13.84 11.91
C GLY A 20 -6.08 -13.15 10.81
N LEU A 21 -5.80 -11.85 10.94
CA LEU A 21 -4.98 -11.10 9.99
C LEU A 21 -3.51 -11.54 10.06
N ILE A 22 -2.97 -11.75 11.27
CA ILE A 22 -1.58 -12.20 11.47
C ILE A 22 -1.39 -13.63 10.96
N THR A 23 -2.36 -14.53 11.21
CA THR A 23 -2.34 -15.90 10.66
C THR A 23 -2.60 -15.92 9.16
N TRP A 24 -3.43 -15.04 8.62
CA TRP A 24 -3.67 -14.94 7.18
C TRP A 24 -2.47 -14.35 6.43
N ILE A 25 -1.82 -13.33 6.98
CA ILE A 25 -0.51 -12.83 6.51
C ILE A 25 0.52 -13.95 6.62
N GLY A 26 0.59 -14.65 7.76
CA GLY A 26 1.48 -15.80 7.96
C GLY A 26 1.24 -16.94 6.97
N TRP A 27 -0.01 -17.25 6.62
CA TRP A 27 -0.39 -18.27 5.65
C TRP A 27 -0.05 -17.87 4.20
N ILE A 28 -0.22 -16.59 3.85
CA ILE A 28 0.23 -16.03 2.56
C ILE A 28 1.76 -16.16 2.41
N TYR A 29 2.52 -16.01 3.50
CA TYR A 29 3.99 -16.18 3.48
C TYR A 29 4.46 -17.64 3.65
N MET A 30 3.72 -18.50 4.36
CA MET A 30 4.10 -19.90 4.64
C MET A 30 3.76 -20.89 3.54
N THR A 31 2.86 -20.55 2.61
CA THR A 31 2.57 -21.41 1.44
C THR A 31 3.75 -21.55 0.47
N ASP A 32 4.84 -20.83 0.71
CA ASP A 32 6.08 -20.84 -0.09
C ASP A 32 7.27 -21.58 0.58
N SER A 33 7.06 -22.38 1.62
CA SER A 33 8.11 -23.35 2.03
C SER A 33 8.14 -24.51 1.03
N PRO A 34 9.19 -24.65 0.18
CA PRO A 34 9.35 -25.87 -0.59
C PRO A 34 9.52 -27.01 0.41
N LYS A 35 8.65 -28.02 0.34
CA LYS A 35 8.89 -29.30 1.01
C LYS A 35 10.26 -29.79 0.50
N GLN A 36 11.27 -29.74 1.36
CA GLN A 36 12.58 -30.34 1.09
C GLN A 36 12.36 -31.85 0.99
N GLY A 37 12.10 -32.34 -0.21
CA GLY A 37 12.18 -33.75 -0.52
C GLY A 37 13.64 -34.15 -0.44
N THR A 38 13.98 -34.95 0.58
CA THR A 38 15.25 -35.67 0.66
C THR A 38 15.35 -36.61 -0.54
N MET A 39 16.20 -36.30 -1.53
CA MET A 39 16.54 -37.25 -2.59
C MET A 39 17.94 -37.82 -2.32
N SER A 40 17.94 -39.06 -1.85
CA SER A 40 19.10 -39.98 -1.87
C SER A 40 19.35 -40.45 -3.31
N PRO A 41 20.61 -40.65 -3.74
CA PRO A 41 20.93 -40.91 -5.14
C PRO A 41 20.71 -42.39 -5.46
N ALA A 42 19.60 -42.70 -6.15
CA ALA A 42 19.40 -44.01 -6.75
C ALA A 42 18.92 -43.85 -8.20
N ALA A 43 19.72 -44.44 -9.08
CA ALA A 43 19.53 -44.76 -10.50
C ALA A 43 18.20 -44.35 -11.15
N ALA A 44 18.32 -43.57 -12.23
CA ALA A 44 17.25 -43.35 -13.19
C ALA A 44 16.76 -44.66 -13.81
N PRO A 45 15.44 -44.93 -13.84
CA PRO A 45 14.85 -45.78 -14.85
C PRO A 45 14.23 -44.93 -15.95
N ALA A 46 14.61 -45.25 -17.19
CA ALA A 46 13.94 -44.77 -18.38
C ALA A 46 12.45 -45.18 -18.35
N ALA A 47 11.53 -44.21 -18.45
CA ALA A 47 10.10 -44.48 -18.57
C ALA A 47 9.38 -43.41 -19.40
N LYS A 48 9.13 -43.80 -20.66
CA LYS A 48 7.93 -43.58 -21.49
C LYS A 48 7.26 -42.19 -21.46
N GLU A 49 7.29 -41.54 -22.62
CA GLU A 49 6.37 -40.47 -23.01
C GLU A 49 4.91 -40.89 -22.80
N GLN A 50 4.20 -40.16 -21.95
CA GLN A 50 2.74 -40.02 -21.98
C GLN A 50 2.42 -38.53 -22.18
N PRO A 51 1.45 -38.19 -23.05
CA PRO A 51 1.11 -36.80 -23.36
C PRO A 51 0.33 -36.20 -22.18
N GLY A 52 1.06 -35.73 -21.19
CA GLY A 52 0.52 -34.91 -20.10
C GLY A 52 0.06 -33.57 -20.66
N THR A 53 -1.17 -33.22 -20.34
CA THR A 53 -1.80 -31.92 -20.57
C THR A 53 -0.82 -30.79 -20.25
N ALA A 54 -0.20 -30.24 -21.31
CA ALA A 54 0.58 -29.02 -21.22
C ALA A 54 -0.36 -27.93 -20.71
N GLN A 55 -0.29 -27.63 -19.41
CA GLN A 55 -0.86 -26.42 -18.87
C GLN A 55 -0.34 -25.27 -19.74
N PRO A 56 -1.22 -24.50 -20.40
CA PRO A 56 -0.78 -23.43 -21.27
C PRO A 56 0.08 -22.50 -20.42
N ALA A 57 1.32 -22.26 -20.87
CA ALA A 57 2.17 -21.27 -20.25
C ALA A 57 1.33 -20.00 -20.01
N PRO A 58 1.32 -19.44 -18.79
CA PRO A 58 0.49 -18.28 -18.49
C PRO A 58 0.80 -17.19 -19.52
N LYS A 59 -0.24 -16.75 -20.23
CA LYS A 59 -0.13 -15.78 -21.33
C LYS A 59 0.72 -14.60 -20.85
N PRO A 60 1.83 -14.25 -21.54
CA PRO A 60 2.67 -13.13 -21.14
C PRO A 60 1.81 -11.89 -21.01
N ARG A 61 1.96 -11.17 -19.89
CA ARG A 61 1.17 -9.97 -19.66
C ARG A 61 1.53 -8.94 -20.74
N PRO A 62 0.59 -8.07 -21.16
CA PRO A 62 0.90 -6.93 -22.04
C PRO A 62 2.04 -6.04 -21.52
N ARG A 63 2.35 -6.16 -20.22
CA ARG A 63 3.48 -5.54 -19.51
C ARG A 63 4.85 -5.90 -20.12
N ASP A 64 5.00 -7.10 -20.68
CA ASP A 64 6.27 -7.58 -21.27
C ASP A 64 6.51 -7.03 -22.68
N ARG A 65 5.44 -6.66 -23.41
CA ARG A 65 5.53 -6.28 -24.84
C ARG A 65 5.92 -4.83 -25.10
N LYS A 66 5.98 -3.97 -24.08
CA LYS A 66 6.46 -2.58 -24.23
C LYS A 66 7.67 -2.31 -23.36
N LYS A 67 8.80 -2.95 -23.69
CA LYS A 67 10.12 -2.35 -23.42
C LYS A 67 10.11 -0.88 -23.86
N SER A 68 10.69 0.01 -23.04
CA SER A 68 11.45 1.16 -23.54
C SER A 68 10.73 2.29 -24.30
N ARG A 69 9.69 2.94 -23.73
CA ARG A 69 9.33 4.30 -24.19
C ARG A 69 9.26 5.32 -23.06
N ALA A 70 10.43 5.95 -22.88
CA ALA A 70 10.67 7.31 -22.36
C ALA A 70 10.01 7.65 -21.02
N ARG A 71 10.71 7.47 -19.90
CA ARG A 71 11.81 8.33 -19.38
C ARG A 71 11.44 9.82 -19.39
N ILE A 72 11.41 10.39 -18.17
CA ILE A 72 11.94 11.70 -17.73
C ILE A 72 11.02 12.18 -16.58
N GLY A 73 11.60 12.30 -15.37
CA GLY A 73 10.97 13.03 -14.25
C GLY A 73 10.47 12.25 -13.02
N GLU A 74 10.78 10.96 -12.81
CA GLU A 74 10.32 10.21 -11.62
C GLU A 74 11.00 10.60 -10.31
N LEU A 75 12.32 10.76 -10.30
CA LEU A 75 13.02 11.26 -9.12
C LEU A 75 12.54 12.67 -8.78
N GLY A 76 12.30 13.50 -9.80
CA GLY A 76 11.68 14.82 -9.63
C GLY A 76 10.22 14.77 -9.17
N ARG A 77 9.47 13.69 -9.48
CA ARG A 77 8.11 13.46 -8.94
C ARG A 77 8.16 13.03 -7.48
N PHE A 78 9.03 12.10 -7.14
CA PHE A 78 9.26 11.69 -5.75
C PHE A 78 9.75 12.87 -4.91
N GLN A 79 10.73 13.64 -5.39
CA GLN A 79 11.21 14.84 -4.71
C GLN A 79 10.12 15.91 -4.56
N ARG A 80 9.28 16.13 -5.58
CA ARG A 80 8.12 17.03 -5.45
C ARG A 80 7.14 16.52 -4.41
N ALA A 81 6.75 15.24 -4.47
CA ALA A 81 5.88 14.63 -3.47
C ALA A 81 6.45 14.79 -2.06
N LEU A 82 7.75 14.53 -1.87
CA LEU A 82 8.44 14.69 -0.60
C LEU A 82 8.45 16.14 -0.09
N ARG A 83 8.68 17.13 -0.97
CA ARG A 83 8.66 18.55 -0.62
C ARG A 83 7.28 19.02 -0.12
N PHE A 84 6.20 18.48 -0.66
CA PHE A 84 4.84 18.78 -0.20
C PHE A 84 4.38 17.89 0.96
N LEU A 85 4.97 16.70 1.12
CA LEU A 85 4.69 15.81 2.24
C LEU A 85 5.16 16.41 3.57
N ILE A 86 6.34 17.01 3.64
CA ILE A 86 6.87 17.63 4.87
C ILE A 86 5.91 18.68 5.46
N PRO A 87 5.49 19.72 4.71
CA PRO A 87 4.52 20.70 5.23
C PRO A 87 3.15 20.07 5.51
N LEU A 88 2.73 19.05 4.72
CA LEU A 88 1.51 18.30 5.02
C LEU A 88 1.60 17.56 6.37
N CYS A 89 2.74 16.93 6.67
CA CYS A 89 3.00 16.30 7.96
C CYS A 89 2.93 17.32 9.09
N VAL A 90 3.58 18.48 8.93
CA VAL A 90 3.56 19.54 9.95
C VAL A 90 2.12 20.03 10.17
N ALA A 91 1.37 20.32 9.11
CA ALA A 91 -0.01 20.77 9.20
C ALA A 91 -0.95 19.70 9.82
N ALA A 92 -0.75 18.44 9.49
CA ALA A 92 -1.55 17.33 10.04
C ALA A 92 -1.23 17.03 11.51
N VAL A 93 0.05 16.99 11.86
CA VAL A 93 0.46 16.87 13.28
C VAL A 93 -0.08 18.04 14.08
N TRP A 94 -0.02 19.26 13.53
CA TRP A 94 -0.58 20.44 14.17
C TRP A 94 -2.08 20.31 14.45
N THR A 95 -2.89 19.87 13.48
CA THR A 95 -4.34 19.72 13.67
C THR A 95 -4.71 18.64 14.68
N GLU A 96 -3.99 17.51 14.70
CA GLU A 96 -4.29 16.40 15.60
C GLU A 96 -3.81 16.68 17.03
N VAL A 97 -2.64 17.31 17.17
CA VAL A 97 -2.02 17.61 18.47
C VAL A 97 -2.66 18.85 19.12
N ALA A 98 -3.28 19.73 18.35
CA ALA A 98 -3.94 20.94 18.86
C ALA A 98 -4.97 20.64 19.96
N GLY A 99 -5.83 19.63 19.79
CA GLY A 99 -6.82 19.25 20.81
C GLY A 99 -6.17 18.79 22.12
N LEU A 100 -5.08 18.03 22.02
CA LEU A 100 -4.31 17.55 23.18
C LEU A 100 -3.57 18.70 23.90
N LEU A 101 -3.03 19.66 23.16
CA LEU A 101 -2.33 20.83 23.71
C LEU A 101 -3.28 21.79 24.41
N LEU A 102 -4.46 22.01 23.84
CA LEU A 102 -5.55 22.78 24.47
C LEU A 102 -6.00 22.12 25.77
N ALA A 103 -6.16 20.80 25.79
CA ALA A 103 -6.51 20.05 27.00
C ALA A 103 -5.44 20.16 28.12
N ARG A 104 -4.17 20.43 27.77
CA ARG A 104 -3.07 20.68 28.72
C ARG A 104 -2.84 22.16 29.04
N GLY A 105 -3.68 23.07 28.56
CA GLY A 105 -3.59 24.51 28.85
C GLY A 105 -2.40 25.22 28.20
N VAL A 106 -1.74 24.61 27.21
CA VAL A 106 -0.60 25.22 26.51
C VAL A 106 -1.12 26.08 25.37
N ALA A 107 -1.22 27.39 25.59
CA ALA A 107 -1.55 28.36 24.55
C ALA A 107 -0.26 28.79 23.82
N VAL A 108 -0.07 28.34 22.59
CA VAL A 108 1.02 28.79 21.72
C VAL A 108 0.53 29.96 20.85
N PRO A 109 1.19 31.14 20.89
CA PRO A 109 0.71 32.34 20.20
C PRO A 109 1.09 32.43 18.71
N PHE A 110 1.97 31.56 18.19
CA PHE A 110 2.53 31.72 16.83
C PHE A 110 1.63 31.23 15.68
N PHE A 111 0.61 30.43 15.99
CA PHE A 111 -0.48 30.05 15.09
C PHE A 111 -1.66 29.77 16.02
N THR A 112 -2.77 30.48 15.89
CA THR A 112 -3.96 30.22 16.73
C THR A 112 -4.28 28.73 16.66
N LEU A 113 -4.21 28.06 17.82
CA LEU A 113 -4.77 26.72 17.97
C LEU A 113 -6.21 26.79 17.44
N PRO A 114 -6.72 25.76 16.74
CA PRO A 114 -8.15 25.67 16.46
C PRO A 114 -8.88 25.65 17.81
N VAL A 115 -9.17 26.83 18.33
CA VAL A 115 -9.94 27.03 19.52
C VAL A 115 -11.32 26.45 19.19
N PRO A 116 -12.00 25.78 20.13
CA PRO A 116 -13.35 25.26 19.91
C PRO A 116 -14.39 26.29 19.40
N TYR A 117 -14.03 27.57 19.29
CA TYR A 117 -14.87 28.69 18.89
C TYR A 117 -14.38 29.50 17.68
N ASP A 118 -13.36 29.03 16.93
CA ASP A 118 -13.01 29.73 15.69
C ASP A 118 -14.02 29.39 14.59
N ARG A 119 -14.78 30.39 14.11
CA ARG A 119 -15.98 30.19 13.27
C ARG A 119 -15.68 29.51 11.93
N CYS A 120 -14.44 29.57 11.47
CA CYS A 120 -13.98 28.95 10.22
C CYS A 120 -12.60 28.33 10.42
N ASN A 121 -12.52 27.01 10.55
CA ASN A 121 -11.23 26.34 10.62
C ASN A 121 -10.77 25.93 9.20
N ILE A 122 -9.77 26.66 8.70
CA ILE A 122 -9.20 26.53 7.35
C ILE A 122 -8.18 25.39 7.23
N TRP A 123 -7.76 24.77 8.33
CA TRP A 123 -6.66 23.80 8.31
C TRP A 123 -6.96 22.56 7.46
N GLY A 124 -8.22 22.14 7.39
CA GLY A 124 -8.63 21.06 6.50
C GLY A 124 -8.42 21.39 5.02
N LEU A 125 -8.64 22.65 4.64
CA LEU A 125 -8.41 23.14 3.28
C LEU A 125 -6.90 23.30 3.00
N VAL A 126 -6.13 23.77 3.98
CA VAL A 126 -4.66 23.82 3.89
C VAL A 126 -4.08 22.43 3.63
N GLN A 127 -4.52 21.41 4.37
CA GLN A 127 -4.07 20.02 4.13
C GLN A 127 -4.48 19.51 2.75
N LEU A 128 -5.70 19.80 2.30
CA LEU A 128 -6.14 19.43 0.94
C LEU A 128 -5.24 20.07 -0.12
N VAL A 129 -4.96 21.38 -0.01
CA VAL A 129 -4.09 22.11 -0.95
C VAL A 129 -2.68 21.54 -0.97
N LEU A 130 -2.13 21.15 0.18
CA LEU A 130 -0.81 20.51 0.28
C LEU A 130 -0.82 19.07 -0.26
N PHE A 131 -1.95 18.37 -0.17
CA PHE A 131 -2.10 17.00 -0.65
C PHE A 131 -2.27 16.91 -2.18
N LEU A 132 -2.94 17.88 -2.82
CA LEU A 132 -3.18 17.88 -4.27
C LEU A 132 -1.91 17.75 -5.13
N PRO A 133 -0.79 18.44 -4.85
CA PRO A 133 0.47 18.23 -5.56
C PRO A 133 1.03 16.80 -5.44
N ILE A 134 0.82 16.14 -4.30
CA ILE A 134 1.26 14.76 -4.05
C ILE A 134 0.42 13.80 -4.92
N VAL A 135 -0.91 13.99 -4.94
CA VAL A 135 -1.83 13.27 -5.83
C VAL A 135 -1.43 13.46 -7.29
N ALA A 136 -1.13 14.69 -7.70
CA ALA A 136 -0.70 15.00 -9.07
C ALA A 136 0.63 14.31 -9.44
N ALA A 137 1.57 14.17 -8.49
CA ALA A 137 2.81 13.42 -8.70
C ALA A 137 2.55 11.91 -8.93
N GLY A 138 1.51 11.36 -8.32
CA GLY A 138 1.08 9.96 -8.45
C GLY A 138 0.23 9.63 -9.69
N ARG A 139 -0.02 10.58 -10.59
CA ARG A 139 -0.93 10.43 -11.75
C ARG A 139 -0.73 9.17 -12.61
N GLU A 140 0.50 8.66 -12.69
CA GLU A 140 0.81 7.46 -13.46
C GLU A 140 0.19 6.20 -12.86
N PHE A 141 0.16 6.08 -11.53
CA PHE A 141 -0.51 4.96 -10.85
C PHE A 141 -1.99 4.90 -11.19
N TYR A 142 -2.67 6.04 -11.25
CA TYR A 142 -4.08 6.11 -11.64
C TYR A 142 -4.29 5.71 -13.10
N GLY A 143 -3.35 6.08 -13.98
CA GLY A 143 -3.37 5.68 -15.39
C GLY A 143 -3.19 4.17 -15.59
N PHE A 144 -2.36 3.52 -14.77
CA PHE A 144 -2.20 2.06 -14.77
C PHE A 144 -3.42 1.37 -14.16
N ALA A 145 -3.87 1.83 -12.98
CA ALA A 145 -5.04 1.29 -12.30
C ALA A 145 -6.29 1.30 -13.19
N LYS A 146 -6.52 2.37 -13.96
CA LYS A 146 -7.65 2.43 -14.90
C LYS A 146 -7.62 1.29 -15.94
N LYS A 147 -6.43 0.97 -16.46
CA LYS A 147 -6.28 -0.11 -17.45
C LYS A 147 -6.46 -1.48 -16.79
N ASP A 148 -5.94 -1.65 -15.58
CA ASP A 148 -6.01 -2.89 -14.83
C ASP A 148 -7.45 -3.19 -14.39
N ILE A 149 -8.20 -2.18 -13.94
CA ILE A 149 -9.65 -2.28 -13.66
C ILE A 149 -10.41 -2.74 -14.91
N LEU A 150 -10.11 -2.12 -16.07
CA LEU A 150 -10.78 -2.47 -17.32
C LEU A 150 -10.47 -3.91 -17.76
N GLN A 151 -9.27 -4.40 -17.45
CA GLN A 151 -8.84 -5.77 -17.74
C GLN A 151 -9.20 -6.77 -16.64
N ARG A 152 -9.86 -6.31 -15.55
CA ARG A 152 -10.17 -7.10 -14.35
C ARG A 152 -8.95 -7.77 -13.73
N ILE A 153 -7.80 -7.10 -13.82
CA ILE A 153 -6.56 -7.54 -13.20
C ILE A 153 -6.45 -6.86 -11.83
N PRO A 154 -6.41 -7.62 -10.74
CA PRO A 154 -6.22 -7.07 -9.41
C PRO A 154 -4.74 -6.67 -9.26
N SER A 155 -4.48 -5.36 -9.27
CA SER A 155 -3.14 -4.80 -9.15
C SER A 155 -3.00 -3.92 -7.89
N PRO A 156 -1.79 -3.81 -7.32
CA PRO A 156 -1.54 -2.95 -6.16
C PRO A 156 -1.81 -1.47 -6.48
N GLU A 157 -1.67 -1.06 -7.74
CA GLU A 157 -1.99 0.29 -8.20
C GLU A 157 -3.50 0.59 -8.10
N VAL A 158 -4.36 -0.40 -8.33
CA VAL A 158 -5.82 -0.26 -8.15
C VAL A 158 -6.15 0.03 -6.69
N LEU A 159 -5.57 -0.73 -5.76
CA LEU A 159 -5.83 -0.57 -4.33
C LEU A 159 -5.34 0.80 -3.82
N LEU A 160 -4.17 1.24 -4.27
CA LEU A 160 -3.67 2.59 -4.01
C LEU A 160 -4.62 3.67 -4.54
N THR A 161 -5.15 3.48 -5.76
CA THR A 161 -6.09 4.43 -6.38
C THR A 161 -7.39 4.53 -5.59
N VAL A 162 -7.98 3.39 -5.21
CA VAL A 162 -9.22 3.33 -4.42
C VAL A 162 -9.02 3.99 -3.05
N SER A 163 -7.91 3.71 -2.35
CA SER A 163 -7.58 4.34 -1.07
C SER A 163 -7.43 5.86 -1.21
N THR A 164 -6.69 6.34 -2.22
CA THR A 164 -6.54 7.79 -2.44
C THR A 164 -7.85 8.49 -2.79
N ALA A 165 -8.73 7.84 -3.55
CA ALA A 165 -10.05 8.37 -3.87
C ALA A 165 -10.96 8.45 -2.62
N ALA A 166 -10.95 7.41 -1.79
CA ALA A 166 -11.69 7.39 -0.53
C ALA A 166 -11.20 8.47 0.45
N SER A 167 -9.87 8.66 0.56
CA SER A 167 -9.26 9.72 1.37
C SER A 167 -9.60 11.12 0.85
N LEU A 168 -9.59 11.34 -0.47
CA LEU A 168 -10.04 12.60 -1.08
C LEU A 168 -11.51 12.88 -0.76
N PHE A 169 -12.38 11.89 -0.92
CA PHE A 169 -13.81 12.05 -0.67
C PHE A 169 -14.09 12.38 0.81
N MET A 170 -13.54 11.57 1.72
CA MET A 170 -13.74 11.73 3.16
C MET A 170 -13.08 13.00 3.70
N GLY A 171 -11.85 13.29 3.28
CA GLY A 171 -11.13 14.49 3.67
C GLY A 171 -11.78 15.76 3.12
N LEU A 172 -12.32 15.76 1.91
CA LEU A 172 -13.07 16.89 1.36
C LEU A 172 -14.36 17.12 2.16
N TYR A 173 -15.09 16.06 2.51
CA TYR A 173 -16.26 16.15 3.38
C TYR A 173 -15.89 16.80 4.72
N THR A 174 -14.86 16.30 5.39
CA THR A 174 -14.40 16.85 6.67
C THR A 174 -13.95 18.32 6.51
N ALA A 175 -13.17 18.65 5.48
CA ALA A 175 -12.70 20.02 5.25
C ALA A 175 -13.85 21.01 5.03
N VAL A 176 -14.89 20.63 4.28
CA VAL A 176 -16.06 21.48 4.05
C VAL A 176 -16.87 21.66 5.34
N GLN A 177 -17.03 20.60 6.15
CA GLN A 177 -17.73 20.68 7.44
C GLN A 177 -16.96 21.55 8.46
N LEU A 178 -15.64 21.53 8.41
CA LEU A 178 -14.75 22.36 9.23
C LEU A 178 -14.89 23.86 8.89
N MET A 179 -15.09 24.18 7.61
CA MET A 179 -15.41 25.54 7.16
C MET A 179 -16.80 26.01 7.57
N ARG A 180 -17.74 25.09 7.85
CA ARG A 180 -19.08 25.42 8.38
C ARG A 180 -19.09 25.66 9.90
N GLY A 181 -17.93 25.60 10.55
CA GLY A 181 -17.79 25.83 11.99
C GLY A 181 -18.18 24.64 12.86
N ILE A 182 -18.24 23.43 12.31
CA ILE A 182 -18.50 22.21 13.09
C ILE A 182 -17.19 21.76 13.76
N PRO A 183 -17.17 21.49 15.08
CA PRO A 183 -15.95 21.15 15.81
C PRO A 183 -15.36 19.82 15.33
N TYR A 184 -14.03 19.74 15.24
CA TYR A 184 -13.32 18.58 14.71
C TYR A 184 -13.59 17.27 15.48
N GLU A 185 -13.93 17.36 16.76
CA GLU A 185 -14.15 16.21 17.65
C GLU A 185 -15.29 15.28 17.22
N VAL A 186 -16.28 15.80 16.49
CA VAL A 186 -17.43 15.01 15.99
C VAL A 186 -17.29 14.67 14.51
N LEU A 187 -16.22 15.14 13.86
CA LEU A 187 -15.97 14.90 12.46
C LEU A 187 -15.06 13.68 12.26
N PRO A 188 -15.11 13.04 11.08
CA PRO A 188 -14.16 12.01 10.74
C PRO A 188 -12.76 12.58 10.54
N PRO A 189 -11.70 11.82 10.87
CA PRO A 189 -10.34 12.31 10.81
C PRO A 189 -9.89 12.61 9.36
N LEU A 190 -8.98 13.57 9.20
CA LEU A 190 -8.41 13.89 7.88
C LEU A 190 -7.35 12.87 7.47
N PHE A 191 -7.69 12.02 6.51
CA PHE A 191 -6.77 10.99 5.97
C PHE A 191 -5.81 11.47 4.88
N PHE A 192 -5.72 12.78 4.63
CA PHE A 192 -4.83 13.33 3.60
C PHE A 192 -3.36 13.00 3.85
N LEU A 193 -2.90 13.10 5.11
CA LEU A 193 -1.54 12.73 5.49
C LEU A 193 -1.28 11.25 5.19
N TYR A 194 -2.17 10.37 5.64
CA TYR A 194 -2.02 8.92 5.45
C TYR A 194 -1.86 8.57 3.97
N SER A 195 -2.79 9.01 3.11
CA SER A 195 -2.70 8.74 1.67
C SER A 195 -1.51 9.43 1.01
N GLY A 196 -1.11 10.61 1.52
CA GLY A 196 0.09 11.33 1.07
C GLY A 196 1.38 10.55 1.36
N VAL A 197 1.51 9.99 2.55
CA VAL A 197 2.62 9.10 2.92
C VAL A 197 2.61 7.87 2.04
N CYS A 198 1.46 7.21 1.87
CA CYS A 198 1.34 6.02 1.05
C CYS A 198 1.75 6.24 -0.41
N LEU A 199 1.29 7.34 -1.03
CA LEU A 199 1.60 7.67 -2.42
C LEU A 199 3.09 8.04 -2.58
N THR A 200 3.64 8.75 -1.60
CA THR A 200 5.07 9.09 -1.59
C THR A 200 5.94 7.86 -1.40
N ALA A 201 5.54 6.92 -0.54
CA ALA A 201 6.22 5.64 -0.35
C ALA A 201 6.19 4.79 -1.64
N ALA A 202 5.04 4.73 -2.34
CA ALA A 202 4.93 4.03 -3.61
C ALA A 202 5.81 4.66 -4.70
N LEU A 203 5.87 6.00 -4.77
CA LEU A 203 6.80 6.72 -5.66
C LEU A 203 8.27 6.43 -5.30
N GLY A 204 8.60 6.37 -4.01
CA GLY A 204 9.93 6.04 -3.52
C GLY A 204 10.35 4.62 -3.86
N ALA A 205 9.44 3.64 -3.72
CA ALA A 205 9.69 2.25 -4.12
C ALA A 205 10.03 2.13 -5.62
N ASN A 206 9.26 2.78 -6.47
CA ASN A 206 9.55 2.80 -7.92
C ASN A 206 10.87 3.52 -8.23
N ALA A 207 11.22 4.57 -7.48
CA ALA A 207 12.51 5.25 -7.61
C ALA A 207 13.68 4.32 -7.22
N LEU A 208 13.51 3.50 -6.19
CA LEU A 208 14.50 2.48 -5.78
C LEU A 208 14.65 1.36 -6.82
N ASP A 209 13.54 0.79 -7.30
CA ASP A 209 13.54 -0.26 -8.34
C ASP A 209 14.35 0.20 -9.57
N ARG A 210 14.18 1.46 -9.95
CA ARG A 210 14.89 2.08 -11.06
C ARG A 210 16.38 2.32 -10.77
N TRP A 211 16.71 2.80 -9.57
CA TRP A 211 18.10 3.05 -9.20
C TRP A 211 18.89 1.74 -9.14
N GLY A 212 18.29 0.70 -8.55
CA GLY A 212 18.89 -0.64 -8.51
C GLY A 212 18.88 -1.35 -9.86
N LYS A 213 18.06 -0.92 -10.82
CA LYS A 213 17.72 -1.69 -12.04
C LYS A 213 17.22 -3.11 -11.72
N VAL A 214 16.62 -3.28 -10.55
CA VAL A 214 16.08 -4.55 -10.06
C VAL A 214 14.62 -4.31 -9.73
N SER A 215 13.74 -4.59 -10.68
CA SER A 215 12.29 -4.49 -10.50
C SER A 215 11.67 -5.89 -10.46
N LEU A 216 10.98 -6.20 -9.36
CA LEU A 216 10.36 -7.51 -9.10
C LEU A 216 8.82 -7.40 -8.99
N PRO A 217 8.12 -7.03 -10.08
CA PRO A 217 6.67 -6.79 -10.02
C PRO A 217 5.84 -8.05 -9.70
N SER A 218 6.32 -9.23 -10.12
CA SER A 218 5.62 -10.50 -9.91
C SER A 218 5.37 -10.84 -8.44
N PHE A 219 6.27 -10.40 -7.55
CA PHE A 219 6.15 -10.60 -6.11
C PHE A 219 5.10 -9.68 -5.48
N ARG A 220 4.72 -8.57 -6.16
CA ARG A 220 3.73 -7.61 -5.67
C ARG A 220 2.29 -8.02 -6.03
N ASP A 221 2.11 -8.70 -7.16
CA ASP A 221 0.78 -8.95 -7.71
C ASP A 221 -0.04 -9.96 -6.89
N ARG A 222 0.60 -11.03 -6.41
CA ARG A 222 -0.11 -12.08 -5.64
C ARG A 222 -0.65 -11.57 -4.29
N PRO A 223 0.15 -10.89 -3.45
CA PRO A 223 -0.37 -10.34 -2.21
C PRO A 223 -1.41 -9.25 -2.46
N ALA A 224 -1.24 -8.44 -3.52
CA ALA A 224 -2.20 -7.39 -3.87
C ALA A 224 -3.61 -7.96 -4.19
N LEU A 225 -3.68 -9.11 -4.87
CA LEU A 225 -4.95 -9.82 -5.10
C LEU A 225 -5.66 -10.18 -3.79
N GLY A 226 -4.92 -10.75 -2.84
CA GLY A 226 -5.44 -11.04 -1.51
C GLY A 226 -5.94 -9.79 -0.82
N MET A 227 -5.10 -8.75 -0.73
CA MET A 227 -5.42 -7.50 -0.04
C MET A 227 -6.66 -6.80 -0.62
N LEU A 228 -6.76 -6.72 -1.95
CA LEU A 228 -7.91 -6.08 -2.61
C LEU A 228 -9.21 -6.83 -2.33
N SER A 229 -9.19 -8.15 -2.49
CA SER A 229 -10.37 -8.98 -2.26
C SER A 229 -10.80 -8.94 -0.79
N GLY A 230 -9.84 -9.03 0.12
CA GLY A 230 -10.07 -8.95 1.56
C GLY A 230 -10.63 -7.59 1.99
N ALA A 231 -10.07 -6.48 1.49
CA ALA A 231 -10.54 -5.14 1.82
C ALA A 231 -11.98 -4.88 1.37
N ILE A 232 -12.33 -5.31 0.16
CA ILE A 232 -13.70 -5.17 -0.36
C ILE A 232 -14.68 -6.02 0.45
N LEU A 233 -14.35 -7.29 0.70
CA LEU A 233 -15.20 -8.20 1.47
C LEU A 233 -15.43 -7.67 2.89
N LEU A 234 -14.35 -7.27 3.57
CA LEU A 234 -14.42 -6.73 4.92
C LEU A 234 -15.27 -5.45 4.96
N SER A 235 -15.14 -4.58 3.96
CA SER A 235 -15.94 -3.36 3.85
C SER A 235 -17.43 -3.64 3.70
N ILE A 236 -17.80 -4.65 2.89
CA ILE A 236 -19.20 -5.07 2.70
C ILE A 236 -19.75 -5.66 4.00
N VAL A 237 -19.00 -6.56 4.64
CA VAL A 237 -19.40 -7.18 5.91
C VAL A 237 -19.61 -6.14 7.00
N ALA A 238 -18.68 -5.20 7.15
CA ALA A 238 -18.79 -4.11 8.12
C ALA A 238 -20.00 -3.22 7.84
N PHE A 239 -20.24 -2.86 6.57
CA PHE A 239 -21.40 -2.08 6.17
C PHE A 239 -22.71 -2.77 6.53
N LEU A 240 -22.86 -4.06 6.17
CA LEU A 240 -24.07 -4.84 6.46
C LEU A 240 -24.29 -5.00 7.97
N SER A 241 -23.23 -5.31 8.73
CA SER A 241 -23.33 -5.48 10.19
C SER A 241 -23.85 -4.22 10.89
N PHE A 242 -23.30 -3.04 10.57
CA PHE A 242 -23.76 -1.78 11.14
C PHE A 242 -25.11 -1.31 10.61
N PHE A 243 -25.43 -1.65 9.35
CA PHE A 243 -26.74 -1.38 8.77
C PHE A 243 -27.85 -2.12 9.51
N PHE A 244 -27.68 -3.43 9.77
CA PHE A 244 -28.69 -4.23 10.47
C PHE A 244 -28.78 -3.93 11.96
N THR A 245 -27.67 -3.56 12.61
CA THR A 245 -27.68 -3.29 14.06
C THR A 245 -28.33 -1.94 14.38
N GLY A 246 -28.39 -1.00 13.43
CA GLY A 246 -28.96 0.34 13.63
C GLY A 246 -28.23 1.23 14.65
N ARG A 247 -27.14 0.72 15.27
CA ARG A 247 -26.34 1.41 16.28
C ARG A 247 -25.13 2.08 15.65
N HIS A 248 -25.34 3.18 14.93
CA HIS A 248 -24.24 3.96 14.37
C HIS A 248 -24.37 5.44 14.77
N GLY A 249 -23.35 5.95 15.45
CA GLY A 249 -23.23 7.39 15.77
C GLY A 249 -22.64 8.22 14.61
N PHE A 250 -22.31 7.55 13.50
CA PHE A 250 -21.68 8.11 12.31
C PHE A 250 -22.29 7.49 11.05
N PRO A 251 -22.29 8.18 9.90
CA PRO A 251 -22.87 7.66 8.68
C PRO A 251 -22.07 6.46 8.12
N LEU A 252 -22.79 5.45 7.63
CA LEU A 252 -22.23 4.14 7.23
C LEU A 252 -21.14 4.21 6.15
N TRP A 253 -21.20 5.22 5.27
CA TRP A 253 -20.19 5.40 4.23
C TRP A 253 -18.79 5.68 4.81
N GLN A 254 -18.70 6.25 6.02
CA GLN A 254 -17.42 6.53 6.69
C GLN A 254 -16.70 5.25 7.10
N ILE A 255 -17.43 4.20 7.46
CA ILE A 255 -16.86 2.88 7.80
C ILE A 255 -16.19 2.30 6.56
N VAL A 256 -16.93 2.30 5.45
CA VAL A 256 -16.46 1.77 4.17
C VAL A 256 -15.24 2.57 3.69
N ALA A 257 -15.32 3.90 3.72
CA ALA A 257 -14.20 4.76 3.33
C ALA A 257 -12.95 4.49 4.19
N SER A 258 -13.10 4.37 5.51
CA SER A 258 -11.98 4.10 6.42
C SER A 258 -11.31 2.75 6.14
N LEU A 259 -12.09 1.70 5.89
CA LEU A 259 -11.55 0.37 5.55
C LEU A 259 -10.82 0.37 4.20
N LEU A 260 -11.36 1.07 3.20
CA LEU A 260 -10.69 1.24 1.91
C LEU A 260 -9.40 2.06 2.04
N ILE A 261 -9.39 3.10 2.87
CA ILE A 261 -8.20 3.92 3.12
C ILE A 261 -7.10 3.05 3.75
N VAL A 262 -7.40 2.36 4.85
CA VAL A 262 -6.43 1.53 5.60
C VAL A 262 -5.88 0.37 4.79
N SER A 263 -6.61 -0.12 3.78
CA SER A 263 -6.15 -1.19 2.90
C SER A 263 -4.97 -0.82 1.98
N CYS A 264 -4.48 0.42 2.04
CA CYS A 264 -3.47 0.92 1.12
C CYS A 264 -2.18 0.05 1.07
N PRO A 265 -1.72 -0.39 -0.11
CA PRO A 265 -0.62 -1.35 -0.26
C PRO A 265 0.78 -0.72 -0.14
N ALA A 266 0.95 0.43 0.51
CA ALA A 266 2.22 1.16 0.52
C ALA A 266 3.40 0.32 1.06
N GLY A 267 3.15 -0.49 2.09
CA GLY A 267 4.15 -1.42 2.62
C GLY A 267 4.58 -2.48 1.60
N LEU A 268 3.67 -2.94 0.74
CA LEU A 268 3.94 -3.95 -0.28
C LEU A 268 4.86 -3.42 -1.41
N PHE A 269 4.73 -2.13 -1.75
CA PHE A 269 5.64 -1.44 -2.66
C PHE A 269 7.08 -1.46 -2.12
N LEU A 270 7.27 -1.00 -0.87
CA LEU A 270 8.60 -0.93 -0.25
C LEU A 270 9.20 -2.30 0.09
N ALA A 271 8.37 -3.27 0.48
CA ALA A 271 8.80 -4.62 0.82
C ALA A 271 9.43 -5.36 -0.36
N THR A 272 9.09 -4.99 -1.60
CA THR A 272 9.70 -5.58 -2.81
C THR A 272 10.94 -4.81 -3.26
N SER A 273 10.89 -3.47 -3.24
CA SER A 273 11.97 -2.63 -3.79
C SER A 273 13.19 -2.52 -2.86
N LEU A 274 12.99 -2.46 -1.53
CA LEU A 274 14.09 -2.28 -0.58
C LEU A 274 15.04 -3.50 -0.54
N PRO A 275 14.54 -4.75 -0.39
CA PRO A 275 15.42 -5.93 -0.41
C PRO A 275 16.09 -6.13 -1.77
N ALA A 276 15.35 -5.87 -2.86
CA ALA A 276 15.88 -5.93 -4.22
C ALA A 276 17.07 -4.96 -4.42
N PHE A 277 16.90 -3.71 -3.98
CA PHE A 277 17.96 -2.70 -4.04
C PHE A 277 19.17 -3.08 -3.17
N ALA A 278 18.92 -3.55 -1.93
CA ALA A 278 19.99 -3.99 -1.03
C ALA A 278 20.76 -5.21 -1.58
N ALA A 279 20.05 -6.16 -2.19
CA ALA A 279 20.65 -7.32 -2.84
C ALA A 279 21.51 -6.91 -4.05
N ALA A 280 21.03 -5.99 -4.89
CA ALA A 280 21.80 -5.46 -6.01
C ALA A 280 23.12 -4.84 -5.55
N GLY A 281 23.10 -4.07 -4.45
CA GLY A 281 24.31 -3.49 -3.85
C GLY A 281 25.31 -4.55 -3.38
N LYS A 282 24.83 -5.62 -2.73
CA LYS A 282 25.69 -6.74 -2.31
C LYS A 282 26.31 -7.49 -3.49
N VAL A 283 25.52 -7.77 -4.53
CA VAL A 283 25.98 -8.48 -5.72
C VAL A 283 27.03 -7.67 -6.49
N ALA A 284 26.83 -6.35 -6.57
CA ALA A 284 27.81 -5.43 -7.14
C ALA A 284 29.13 -5.40 -6.34
N ALA A 285 29.08 -5.48 -5.01
CA ALA A 285 30.28 -5.56 -4.16
C ALA A 285 31.10 -6.85 -4.43
N CYS A 286 30.43 -7.94 -4.83
CA CYS A 286 31.07 -9.18 -5.27
C CYS A 286 31.56 -9.16 -6.72
N ARG A 287 31.52 -8.01 -7.41
CA ARG A 287 31.85 -7.86 -8.85
C ARG A 287 30.99 -8.70 -9.79
N ILE A 288 29.79 -9.07 -9.36
CA ILE A 288 28.81 -9.77 -10.19
C ILE A 288 27.89 -8.71 -10.80
N LEU A 289 27.76 -8.70 -12.13
CA LEU A 289 26.92 -7.74 -12.85
C LEU A 289 25.53 -8.32 -13.09
N LEU A 290 24.51 -7.74 -12.46
CA LEU A 290 23.11 -8.04 -12.76
C LEU A 290 22.62 -7.17 -13.92
N ARG A 291 22.13 -7.81 -15.00
CA ARG A 291 21.54 -7.11 -16.14
C ARG A 291 20.09 -6.68 -15.90
N ASP A 292 19.33 -7.48 -15.15
CA ASP A 292 17.92 -7.28 -14.82
C ASP A 292 17.62 -7.87 -13.43
N GLY A 293 16.60 -7.34 -12.76
CA GLY A 293 16.15 -7.86 -11.46
C GLY A 293 15.46 -9.21 -11.53
N ALA A 294 14.86 -9.56 -12.67
CA ALA A 294 14.29 -10.89 -12.88
C ALA A 294 15.34 -11.99 -12.66
N VAL A 295 16.60 -11.73 -13.03
CA VAL A 295 17.73 -12.65 -12.85
C VAL A 295 17.90 -13.03 -11.38
N LEU A 296 17.69 -12.10 -10.44
CA LEU A 296 17.83 -12.41 -9.02
C LEU A 296 16.74 -13.37 -8.52
N GLY A 297 15.51 -13.20 -9.02
CA GLY A 297 14.39 -14.09 -8.70
C GLY A 297 14.53 -15.47 -9.34
N ASP A 298 15.01 -15.52 -10.59
CA ASP A 298 15.22 -16.77 -11.33
C ASP A 298 16.43 -17.54 -10.81
N PHE A 299 17.50 -16.83 -10.43
CA PHE A 299 18.71 -17.44 -9.86
C PHE A 299 18.40 -18.17 -8.55
N TYR A 300 17.53 -17.61 -7.69
CA TYR A 300 17.06 -18.30 -6.48
C TYR A 300 16.38 -19.66 -6.77
N ARG A 301 15.72 -19.78 -7.93
CA ARG A 301 15.04 -21.01 -8.35
C ARG A 301 15.94 -21.97 -9.14
N THR A 302 17.16 -21.55 -9.46
CA THR A 302 18.07 -22.31 -10.30
C THR A 302 18.71 -23.43 -9.48
N THR A 303 18.47 -24.68 -9.87
CA THR A 303 19.01 -25.88 -9.21
C THR A 303 20.16 -26.53 -9.96
N MET A 304 20.34 -26.19 -11.24
CA MET A 304 21.37 -26.75 -12.10
C MET A 304 22.12 -25.61 -12.79
N VAL A 305 23.45 -25.64 -12.70
CA VAL A 305 24.33 -24.72 -13.41
C VAL A 305 25.17 -25.53 -14.38
N VAL A 306 25.04 -25.24 -15.67
CA VAL A 306 25.85 -25.84 -16.72
C VAL A 306 26.91 -24.82 -17.13
N PHE A 307 28.17 -25.16 -16.95
CA PHE A 307 29.29 -24.31 -17.34
C PHE A 307 29.75 -24.66 -18.75
N ASP A 308 30.05 -23.64 -19.55
CA ASP A 308 30.78 -23.83 -20.80
C ASP A 308 32.25 -24.17 -20.51
N LYS A 309 32.88 -24.96 -21.37
CA LYS A 309 34.30 -25.31 -21.21
C LYS A 309 35.20 -24.18 -21.70
N THR A 310 34.92 -23.59 -22.86
CA THR A 310 35.87 -22.68 -23.51
C THR A 310 35.62 -21.24 -23.04
N GLY A 311 36.48 -20.73 -22.15
CA GLY A 311 36.41 -19.34 -21.67
C GLY A 311 35.52 -19.12 -20.44
N THR A 312 35.10 -20.19 -19.74
CA THR A 312 34.36 -20.10 -18.47
C THR A 312 35.00 -20.89 -17.32
N LEU A 313 35.29 -22.20 -17.51
CA LEU A 313 36.07 -23.01 -16.56
C LEU A 313 37.56 -22.67 -16.61
#